data_AF-A0A9P9IIG3-F1
#
_entry.id   AF-A0A9P9IIG3-F1
#
_cell.length_a   1.000
_cell.length_b   1.000
_cell.length_c   1.000
_cell.angle_alpha   90.00
_cell.angle_beta   90.00
_cell.angle_gamma   90.00
#
_symmetry.space_group_name_H-M   'P 1'
#
loop_
_entity.id
_entity.type
_entity.pdbx_description
1 polymer ?
#
loop_
_entity_poly.entity_id
_entity_poly.type
_entity_poly.pdbx_seq_one_letter_code
_entity_poly.pdbx_strand_id
1 'polypeptide(L)' 'MRDTSIPIRRRREAITLWIDQICINQADNGEKSEQVGLIGSIYLGAKQVLVWLGHAGSGSDALIRVAGYRPVGSRP' A
#
# COMPACT_ATOMS: atom_id res chain seq x y z
N MET A 1 -0.44 -12.45 19.41
CA MET A 1 -0.11 -11.57 18.28
C MET A 1 0.02 -12.47 17.05
N ARG A 2 -0.99 -12.55 16.19
CA ARG A 2 -0.98 -13.48 15.04
C ARG A 2 -0.40 -12.75 13.84
N ASP A 3 0.85 -13.04 13.54
CA ASP A 3 1.55 -12.59 12.34
C ASP A 3 0.94 -13.31 11.13
N THR A 4 -0.11 -12.72 10.56
CA THR A 4 -0.80 -13.29 9.40
C THR A 4 -0.09 -12.76 8.17
N SER A 5 1.05 -13.34 7.85
CA SER A 5 1.82 -13.02 6.65
C SER A 5 0.98 -13.39 5.42
N ILE A 6 0.33 -12.39 4.84
CA ILE A 6 -0.40 -12.54 3.58
C ILE A 6 0.63 -12.87 2.51
N PRO A 7 0.53 -14.03 1.83
CA PRO A 7 1.46 -14.35 0.77
C PRO A 7 1.25 -13.38 -0.41
N ILE A 8 2.10 -12.36 -0.51
CA ILE A 8 2.07 -11.38 -1.62
C ILE A 8 2.50 -12.05 -2.94
N ARG A 9 3.24 -13.16 -2.84
CA ARG A 9 3.77 -13.94 -3.97
C ARG A 9 3.14 -15.33 -4.01
N ARG A 10 2.68 -15.74 -5.19
CA ARG A 10 2.50 -17.17 -5.50
C ARG A 10 3.87 -17.76 -5.82
N ARG A 11 4.15 -18.97 -5.32
CA ARG A 11 5.50 -19.60 -5.21
C ARG A 11 6.35 -19.69 -6.49
N ARG A 12 5.86 -19.27 -7.66
CA ARG A 12 6.53 -19.42 -8.96
C ARG A 12 6.34 -18.26 -9.95
N GLU A 13 5.68 -17.17 -9.56
CA GLU A 13 5.49 -16.01 -10.46
C GLU A 13 6.34 -14.83 -10.00
N ALA A 14 7.13 -14.27 -10.92
CA ALA A 14 7.75 -12.98 -10.70
C ALA A 14 6.67 -11.90 -10.69
N ILE A 15 6.65 -11.10 -9.63
CA ILE A 15 5.77 -9.93 -9.53
C ILE A 15 6.62 -8.68 -9.40
N THR A 16 6.22 -7.65 -10.12
CA THR A 16 6.75 -6.29 -9.95
C THR A 16 6.00 -5.65 -8.80
N LEU A 17 6.75 -5.21 -7.78
CA LEU A 17 6.21 -4.54 -6.62
C LEU A 17 6.78 -3.13 -6.58
N TRP A 18 5.91 -2.18 -6.28
CA TRP A 18 6.30 -0.81 -5.99
C TRP A 18 5.95 -0.54 -4.53
N ILE A 19 6.92 -0.06 -3.76
CA ILE A 19 6.80 0.21 -2.33
C ILE A 19 7.27 1.66 -2.11
N ASP A 20 6.34 2.60 -1.91
CA ASP A 20 6.61 4.04 -1.78
C ASP A 20 7.72 4.35 -0.76
N GLN A 21 7.66 3.68 0.39
CA GLN A 21 8.63 3.82 1.49
C GLN A 21 10.06 3.45 1.10
N ILE A 22 10.25 2.61 0.09
CA ILE A 22 11.57 2.13 -0.35
C ILE A 22 11.99 2.81 -1.66
N CYS A 23 11.04 3.03 -2.57
CA CYS A 23 11.30 3.55 -3.91
C CYS A 23 11.49 5.08 -3.94
N ILE A 24 11.06 5.80 -2.91
CA ILE A 24 11.20 7.25 -2.80
C ILE A 24 12.25 7.56 -1.75
N ASN A 25 13.24 8.39 -2.09
CA ASN A 25 14.14 8.94 -1.09
C ASN A 25 13.38 9.89 -0.16
N GLN A 26 13.04 9.39 1.03
CA GLN A 26 12.27 10.16 2.01
C GLN A 26 13.05 11.34 2.62
N ALA A 27 14.38 11.37 2.47
CA ALA A 27 15.23 12.44 2.98
C ALA A 27 15.39 13.61 1.99
N ASP A 28 15.08 13.41 0.71
CA ASP A 28 15.13 14.44 -0.31
C ASP A 28 13.72 14.93 -0.65
N ASN A 29 13.39 16.14 -0.18
CA ASN A 29 12.08 16.74 -0.42
C ASN A 29 11.83 17.09 -1.90
N GLY A 30 12.89 17.30 -2.69
CA GLY A 30 12.79 17.57 -4.13
C GLY A 30 12.37 16.30 -4.87
N GLU A 31 13.15 15.24 -4.74
CA GLU A 31 12.83 13.92 -5.32
C GLU A 31 11.46 13.42 -4.84
N LYS A 32 11.18 13.56 -3.54
CA LYS A 32 9.91 13.16 -2.96
C LYS A 32 8.73 13.88 -3.60
N SER A 33 8.83 15.20 -3.83
CA SER A 33 7.75 15.96 -4.44
C SER A 33 7.49 15.52 -5.88
N GLU A 34 8.55 15.25 -6.64
CA GLU A 34 8.45 14.71 -8.01
C GLU A 34 7.82 13.32 -8.02
N GLN A 35 8.31 12.41 -7.18
CA GLN A 35 7.81 11.03 -7.07
C GLN A 35 6.36 10.98 -6.58
N VAL A 36 5.98 11.84 -5.62
CA VAL A 36 4.58 11.95 -5.15
C VAL A 36 3.66 12.42 -6.27
N GLY A 37 4.13 13.29 -7.17
CA GLY A 37 3.40 13.66 -8.38
C GLY A 37 3.12 12.46 -9.31
N LEU A 38 4.00 11.46 -9.31
CA LEU A 38 3.87 10.25 -10.13
C LEU A 38 3.04 9.13 -9.47
N ILE A 39 2.83 9.18 -8.14
CA ILE A 39 2.08 8.14 -7.41
C ILE A 39 0.69 7.91 -8.02
N GLY A 40 0.02 8.97 -8.48
CA GLY A 40 -1.29 8.86 -9.11
C GLY A 40 -1.29 7.93 -10.33
N SER A 41 -0.30 8.03 -11.21
CA SER A 41 -0.21 7.18 -12.41
C SER A 41 0.23 5.76 -12.07
N ILE A 42 1.11 5.60 -11.08
CA ILE A 42 1.55 4.29 -10.58
C ILE A 42 0.37 3.53 -9.98
N TYR A 43 -0.45 4.18 -9.15
CA TYR A 43 -1.63 3.57 -8.55
C TYR A 43 -2.71 3.26 -9.59
N LEU A 44 -2.89 4.14 -10.58
CA LEU A 44 -3.83 3.91 -11.67
C LEU A 44 -3.43 2.72 -12.56
N GLY A 45 -2.12 2.50 -12.75
CA GLY A 45 -1.58 1.37 -13.51
C GLY A 45 -1.45 0.07 -12.72
N ALA A 46 -1.60 0.09 -11.41
CA ALA A 46 -1.40 -1.07 -10.56
C ALA A 46 -2.59 -2.05 -10.64
N LYS A 47 -2.31 -3.34 -10.85
CA LYS A 47 -3.33 -4.39 -10.80
C LYS A 47 -4.01 -4.48 -9.43
N GLN A 48 -3.24 -4.25 -8.37
CA GLN A 48 -3.70 -4.22 -6.98
C GLN A 48 -2.84 -3.22 -6.21
N VAL A 49 -3.46 -2.44 -5.33
CA VAL A 49 -2.78 -1.53 -4.41
C VAL A 49 -3.04 -2.02 -2.99
N LEU A 50 -1.98 -2.24 -2.23
CA LEU A 50 -2.07 -2.53 -0.79
C LEU A 50 -1.63 -1.28 -0.04
N VAL A 51 -2.48 -0.83 0.89
CA VAL A 51 -2.21 0.34 1.73
C VAL A 51 -2.10 -0.12 3.18
N TRP A 52 -0.98 0.22 3.82
CA TRP A 52 -0.76 0.03 5.24
C TRP A 52 -0.97 1.36 5.97
N LEU A 53 -2.04 1.46 6.76
CA LEU A 53 -2.40 2.70 7.48
C LEU A 53 -1.88 2.73 8.92
N GLY A 54 -0.94 1.84 9.28
CA GLY A 54 -0.51 1.65 10.67
C GLY A 54 -1.50 0.82 11.49
N HIS A 55 -1.29 0.79 12.81
CA HIS A 55 -2.22 0.13 13.71
C HIS A 55 -3.56 0.88 13.71
N ALA A 56 -4.68 0.15 13.73
CA ALA A 56 -6.00 0.76 13.80
C ALA A 56 -6.10 1.59 15.09
N GLY A 57 -6.06 2.91 14.94
CA GLY A 57 -6.12 3.87 16.04
C GLY A 57 -6.80 5.14 15.56
N SER A 58 -7.95 5.44 16.19
CA SER A 58 -8.86 6.62 16.19
C SER A 58 -9.00 7.57 14.99
N GLY A 59 -8.25 7.44 13.89
CA GLY A 59 -8.32 8.29 12.70
C GLY A 59 -8.27 7.52 11.38
N SER A 60 -7.98 6.22 11.40
CA SER A 60 -7.89 5.36 10.20
C SER A 60 -9.25 5.00 9.61
N ASP A 61 -10.32 5.04 10.42
CA ASP A 61 -11.66 4.56 10.08
C ASP A 61 -12.36 5.41 9.01
N ALA A 62 -11.98 6.70 8.90
CA ALA A 62 -12.59 7.62 7.94
C ALA A 62 -12.20 7.31 6.48
N LEU A 63 -10.95 6.87 6.24
CA LEU A 63 -10.46 6.50 4.91
C LEU A 63 -11.00 5.15 4.42
N ILE A 64 -11.36 4.27 5.35
CA ILE A 64 -11.79 2.90 5.08
C ILE A 64 -13.13 2.84 4.31
N ARG A 65 -14.01 3.84 4.46
CA ARG A 65 -15.36 3.79 3.89
C ARG A 65 -15.50 4.30 2.45
N VAL A 66 -14.55 5.07 1.94
CA VAL A 66 -14.69 5.79 0.66
C VAL A 66 -14.21 4.96 -0.55
N ALA A 67 -13.31 3.98 -0.34
CA ALA A 67 -12.59 3.34 -1.45
C ALA A 67 -12.94 1.85 -1.73
N GLY A 68 -14.01 1.30 -1.14
CA GLY A 68 -14.32 -0.13 -1.27
C GLY A 68 -13.27 -1.05 -0.61
N TYR A 69 -12.54 -0.52 0.36
CA TYR A 69 -11.47 -1.21 1.08
C TYR A 69 -12.03 -2.45 1.81
N ARG A 70 -11.46 -3.63 1.52
CA ARG A 70 -11.74 -4.86 2.26
C ARG A 70 -10.59 -5.10 3.24
N PRO A 71 -10.83 -5.04 4.56
CA PRO A 71 -9.79 -5.32 5.55
C PRO A 71 -9.28 -6.74 5.34
N VAL A 72 -7.96 -6.89 5.25
CA VAL A 72 -7.36 -8.20 5.07
C VAL A 72 -7.44 -8.95 6.40
N GLY A 73 -8.34 -9.92 6.50
CA GLY A 73 -8.60 -10.71 7.71
C GLY A 73 -10.07 -10.99 7.99
N SER A 74 -11.00 -10.30 7.32
CA SER A 74 -12.46 -10.52 7.49
C SER A 74 -12.99 -11.58 6.51
N ARG A 75 -12.53 -12.83 6.65
CA ARG A 75 -13.32 -14.00 6.20
C ARG A 75 -14.00 -14.59 7.45
N PRO A 76 -15.24 -15.10 7.34
CA PRO A 76 -15.84 -15.91 8.41
C PRO A 76 -14.99 -17.14 8.72
#